data_AF-A0A2J8XE28-F1
#
_entry.id   AF-A0A2J8XE28-F1
#
_cell.length_a   1.000
_cell.length_b   1.000
_cell.length_c   1.000
_cell.angle_alpha   90.00
_cell.angle_beta   90.00
_cell.angle_gamma   90.00
#
_symmetry.space_group_name_H-M   'P 1'
#
loop_
_entity.id
_entity.type
_entity.pdbx_description
1 polymer ?
#
loop_
_entity_poly.entity_id
_entity_poly.type
_entity_poly.pdbx_seq_one_letter_code
_entity_poly.pdbx_strand_id
1 'polypeptide(L)'
;MWRLPRALCVHAAKTSKLPGPWSRPAAFMSTLLINQPQYAWLKELGLREENEGVYNGSWGGQGEVITTYCPANNEPIARVRQIPAPKRGEIVRQIGDALREKIQVLGSLVSLEMGKILVEGVGEVQEYVDICDYAVGLSRMIGGPILPSERPGHALIEQWNPVGLVGIITAFNFPVAVYGWNNAIAMICGNVCL
;
A
#
# COMPACT_ATOMS: atom_id res chain seq x y z
N MET A 1 -18.43 44.31 44.41
CA MET A 1 -19.86 44.60 44.12
C MET A 1 -20.16 43.96 42.77
N TRP A 2 -20.84 42.83 42.59
CA TRP A 2 -21.79 42.06 43.40
C TRP A 2 -21.51 40.55 43.22
N ARG A 3 -21.63 39.79 44.31
CA ARG A 3 -21.76 38.31 44.34
C ARG A 3 -23.22 37.98 44.68
N LEU A 4 -23.60 36.71 44.41
CA LEU A 4 -24.67 35.86 45.02
C LEU A 4 -25.88 35.56 44.09
N PRO A 5 -26.68 34.49 44.33
CA PRO A 5 -26.30 33.09 44.57
C PRO A 5 -27.32 32.00 44.11
N ARG A 6 -26.89 30.72 44.16
CA ARG A 6 -27.59 29.50 44.63
C ARG A 6 -29.03 29.16 44.18
N ALA A 7 -29.14 28.00 43.51
CA ALA A 7 -29.72 26.74 44.01
C ALA A 7 -30.91 26.09 43.27
N LEU A 8 -30.79 24.75 43.21
CA LEU A 8 -31.83 23.72 43.24
C LEU A 8 -32.71 23.51 41.99
N CYS A 9 -32.40 22.45 41.24
CA CYS A 9 -33.33 21.31 41.21
C CYS A 9 -32.59 20.02 40.84
N VAL A 10 -32.41 19.16 41.84
CA VAL A 10 -32.09 17.74 41.65
C VAL A 10 -33.39 17.07 41.24
N HIS A 11 -33.43 16.44 40.07
CA HIS A 11 -34.37 15.35 39.79
C HIS A 11 -33.59 14.13 39.33
N ALA A 12 -33.48 13.19 40.26
CA ALA A 12 -33.07 11.83 39.99
C ALA A 12 -34.12 11.16 39.10
N ALA A 13 -33.80 10.92 37.83
CA ALA A 13 -34.57 10.01 37.00
C ALA A 13 -34.00 8.60 37.21
N LYS A 14 -34.75 7.80 37.96
CA LYS A 14 -34.54 6.37 38.15
C LYS A 14 -34.56 5.64 36.80
N THR A 15 -33.70 4.64 36.72
CA THR A 15 -33.63 3.55 35.74
C THR A 15 -34.98 3.10 35.17
N SER A 16 -35.11 3.09 33.84
CA SER A 16 -35.91 2.12 33.11
C SER A 16 -35.13 1.62 31.89
N LYS A 17 -34.63 0.38 31.98
CA LYS A 17 -34.07 -0.36 30.85
C LYS A 17 -35.25 -0.83 29.99
N LEU A 18 -35.44 -0.22 28.82
CA LEU A 18 -36.18 -0.85 27.73
C LEU A 18 -35.14 -1.43 26.75
N PRO A 19 -35.18 -2.74 26.44
CA PRO A 19 -34.26 -3.31 25.47
C PRO A 19 -34.75 -2.96 24.07
N GLY A 20 -34.10 -1.98 23.43
CA GLY A 20 -34.21 -1.79 21.99
C GLY A 20 -33.46 -2.88 21.23
N PRO A 21 -33.80 -3.19 19.96
CA PRO A 21 -33.21 -4.30 19.20
C PRO A 21 -31.75 -4.07 18.75
N TRP A 22 -31.00 -3.20 19.45
CA TRP A 22 -29.64 -2.79 19.10
C TRP A 22 -28.66 -2.85 20.28
N SER A 23 -28.95 -3.65 21.30
CA SER A 23 -27.93 -4.05 22.28
C SER A 23 -27.05 -5.15 21.69
N ARG A 24 -26.07 -4.77 20.85
CA ARG A 24 -24.95 -5.66 20.52
C ARG A 24 -24.18 -5.95 21.81
N PRO A 25 -23.94 -7.23 22.18
CA PRO A 25 -23.11 -7.57 23.32
C PRO A 25 -21.71 -6.96 23.13
N ALA A 26 -21.19 -6.33 24.17
CA ALA A 26 -19.80 -5.94 24.22
C ALA A 26 -18.91 -7.21 24.13
N ALA A 27 -17.89 -7.12 23.28
CA ALA A 27 -16.75 -8.03 23.17
C ALA A 27 -17.00 -9.44 22.60
N PHE A 28 -17.30 -9.51 21.29
CA PHE A 28 -16.53 -10.45 20.48
C PHE A 28 -15.17 -9.79 20.27
N MET A 29 -14.08 -10.37 20.78
CA MET A 29 -12.74 -9.97 20.34
C MET A 29 -12.78 -10.00 18.81
N SER A 30 -12.47 -8.89 18.14
CA SER A 30 -12.54 -8.77 16.69
C SER A 30 -11.59 -9.78 16.04
N THR A 31 -12.05 -11.02 15.87
CA THR A 31 -11.33 -12.08 15.19
C THR A 31 -11.27 -11.71 13.72
N LEU A 32 -10.11 -11.90 13.11
CA LEU A 32 -9.91 -11.65 11.69
C LEU A 32 -10.97 -12.40 10.88
N LEU A 33 -11.57 -11.75 9.87
CA LEU A 33 -12.66 -12.34 9.09
C LEU A 33 -12.26 -13.68 8.49
N ILE A 34 -10.99 -13.84 8.10
CA ILE A 34 -10.44 -15.11 7.57
C ILE A 34 -10.53 -16.31 8.52
N ASN A 35 -10.73 -16.07 9.83
CA ASN A 35 -10.91 -17.10 10.84
C ASN A 35 -12.39 -17.44 11.09
N GLN A 36 -13.34 -16.69 10.51
CA GLN A 36 -14.76 -16.92 10.70
C GLN A 36 -15.30 -17.88 9.62
N PRO A 37 -16.16 -18.86 9.95
CA PRO A 37 -16.59 -19.91 9.02
C PRO A 37 -17.22 -19.40 7.72
N GLN A 38 -17.98 -18.30 7.79
CA GLN A 38 -18.64 -17.71 6.63
C GLN A 38 -17.67 -17.10 5.60
N TYR A 39 -16.40 -16.88 5.97
CA TYR A 39 -15.36 -16.39 5.06
C TYR A 39 -14.27 -17.45 4.79
N ALA A 40 -14.55 -18.74 5.02
CA ALA A 40 -13.59 -19.82 4.81
C ALA A 40 -13.06 -19.88 3.36
N TRP A 41 -13.85 -19.41 2.39
CA TRP A 41 -13.47 -19.32 0.96
C TRP A 41 -12.21 -18.47 0.71
N LEU A 42 -11.85 -17.56 1.61
CA LEU A 42 -10.59 -16.79 1.50
C LEU A 42 -9.36 -17.72 1.48
N LYS A 43 -9.42 -18.87 2.16
CA LYS A 43 -8.32 -19.85 2.20
C LYS A 43 -8.15 -20.62 0.88
N GLU A 44 -9.21 -20.72 0.08
CA GLU A 44 -9.14 -21.32 -1.26
C GLU A 44 -8.31 -20.46 -2.22
N LEU A 45 -8.21 -19.16 -1.97
CA LEU A 45 -7.31 -18.24 -2.66
C LEU A 45 -5.85 -18.33 -2.17
N GLY A 46 -5.55 -19.26 -1.26
CA GLY A 46 -4.23 -19.39 -0.64
C GLY A 46 -3.95 -18.36 0.46
N LEU A 47 -4.95 -17.55 0.86
CA LEU A 47 -4.78 -16.57 1.92
C LEU A 47 -4.75 -17.24 3.30
N ARG A 48 -3.94 -16.66 4.17
CA ARG A 48 -3.73 -17.05 5.57
C ARG A 48 -3.98 -15.87 6.48
N GLU A 49 -3.99 -16.11 7.78
CA GLU A 49 -4.16 -15.05 8.78
C GLU A 49 -3.12 -13.94 8.63
N GLU A 50 -1.88 -14.33 8.36
CA GLU A 50 -0.79 -13.46 7.97
C GLU A 50 -0.18 -13.96 6.66
N ASN A 51 -0.01 -13.04 5.72
CA ASN A 51 0.45 -13.32 4.36
C ASN A 51 1.75 -12.58 4.10
N GLU A 52 2.64 -13.20 3.34
CA GLU A 52 3.83 -12.53 2.83
C GLU A 52 3.41 -11.47 1.79
N GLY A 53 3.96 -10.26 1.90
CA GLY A 53 3.56 -9.12 1.07
C GLY A 53 4.32 -8.98 -0.24
N VAL A 54 5.31 -9.84 -0.53
CA VAL A 54 6.10 -9.81 -1.76
C VAL A 54 6.33 -11.20 -2.33
N TYR A 55 6.31 -11.26 -3.66
CA TYR A 55 6.75 -12.41 -4.43
C TYR A 55 7.79 -11.98 -5.48
N ASN A 56 8.97 -12.62 -5.48
CA ASN A 56 10.04 -12.42 -6.46
C ASN A 56 10.55 -13.75 -7.03
N GLY A 57 9.68 -14.76 -7.10
CA GLY A 57 10.03 -16.17 -7.30
C GLY A 57 9.96 -16.99 -5.99
N SER A 58 10.01 -16.31 -4.85
CA SER A 58 9.66 -16.85 -3.53
C SER A 58 8.83 -15.83 -2.75
N TRP A 59 7.94 -16.29 -1.87
CA TRP A 59 7.15 -15.41 -1.01
C TRP A 59 7.96 -14.96 0.21
N GLY A 60 7.87 -13.68 0.57
CA GLY A 60 8.48 -13.15 1.79
C GLY A 60 8.03 -11.75 2.20
N GLY A 61 8.60 -11.26 3.30
CA GLY A 61 8.30 -9.97 3.90
C GLY A 61 9.06 -9.84 5.22
N GLN A 62 9.69 -8.69 5.48
CA GLN A 62 10.42 -8.43 6.74
C GLN A 62 10.13 -7.03 7.31
N GLY A 63 9.12 -6.37 6.76
CA GLY A 63 8.67 -5.05 7.16
C GLY A 63 7.49 -5.12 8.12
N GLU A 64 6.81 -3.99 8.24
CA GLU A 64 5.63 -3.84 9.08
C GLU A 64 4.50 -4.78 8.62
N VAL A 65 3.77 -5.32 9.59
CA VAL A 65 2.58 -6.13 9.31
C VAL A 65 1.37 -5.20 9.30
N ILE A 66 0.73 -5.06 8.14
CA ILE A 66 -0.47 -4.23 7.97
C ILE A 66 -1.71 -5.12 8.04
N THR A 67 -2.73 -4.68 8.77
CA THR A 67 -4.04 -5.33 8.78
C THR A 67 -4.94 -4.69 7.74
N THR A 68 -5.49 -5.48 6.83
CA THR A 68 -6.49 -5.00 5.86
C THR A 68 -7.87 -5.05 6.49
N TYR A 69 -8.72 -4.05 6.23
CA TYR A 69 -10.08 -3.95 6.77
C TYR A 69 -11.11 -4.00 5.64
N CYS A 70 -12.26 -4.62 5.91
CA CYS A 70 -13.39 -4.61 5.00
C CYS A 70 -14.07 -3.23 5.05
N PRO A 71 -14.22 -2.52 3.92
CA PRO A 71 -14.77 -1.16 3.93
C PRO A 71 -16.27 -1.10 4.25
N ALA A 72 -17.00 -2.23 4.11
CA ALA A 72 -18.43 -2.28 4.37
C ALA A 72 -18.79 -2.35 5.87
N ASN A 73 -17.89 -2.90 6.69
CA ASN A 73 -18.16 -3.13 8.12
C ASN A 73 -16.97 -2.79 9.04
N ASN A 74 -15.85 -2.32 8.49
CA ASN A 74 -14.61 -1.99 9.20
C ASN A 74 -14.02 -3.16 10.02
N GLU A 75 -14.36 -4.41 9.69
CA GLU A 75 -13.78 -5.58 10.36
C GLU A 75 -12.45 -5.98 9.70
N PRO A 76 -11.45 -6.41 10.48
CA PRO A 76 -10.15 -6.74 9.95
C PRO A 76 -10.20 -8.09 9.22
N ILE A 77 -9.75 -8.15 7.98
CA ILE A 77 -9.82 -9.33 7.11
C ILE A 77 -8.70 -10.32 7.44
N ALA A 78 -7.46 -9.87 7.24
CA ALA A 78 -6.22 -10.61 7.40
C ALA A 78 -5.05 -9.62 7.50
N ARG A 79 -3.85 -10.14 7.76
CA ARG A 79 -2.62 -9.37 7.87
C ARG A 79 -1.68 -9.64 6.69
N VAL A 80 -0.91 -8.63 6.29
CA VAL A 80 0.11 -8.74 5.25
C VAL A 80 1.42 -8.17 5.77
N ARG A 81 2.46 -8.99 5.76
CA ARG A 81 3.81 -8.61 6.13
C ARG A 81 4.47 -7.87 4.97
N GLN A 82 4.59 -6.56 5.11
CA GLN A 82 5.20 -5.71 4.11
C GLN A 82 6.71 -5.97 4.02
N ILE A 83 7.33 -5.27 3.09
CA ILE A 83 8.77 -5.19 2.87
C ILE A 83 9.16 -3.71 3.07
N PRO A 84 10.25 -3.39 3.78
CA PRO A 84 10.72 -2.01 3.90
C PRO A 84 11.02 -1.41 2.52
N ALA A 85 10.71 -0.13 2.33
CA ALA A 85 10.94 0.55 1.05
C ALA A 85 12.34 0.33 0.45
N PRO A 86 13.45 0.39 1.23
CA PRO A 86 14.78 0.12 0.69
C PRO A 86 14.97 -1.30 0.13
N LYS A 87 14.27 -2.30 0.70
CA LYS A 87 14.31 -3.67 0.18
C LYS A 87 13.44 -3.84 -1.07
N ARG A 88 12.36 -3.04 -1.21
CA ARG A 88 11.63 -2.93 -2.49
C ARG A 88 12.51 -2.33 -3.57
N GLY A 89 13.30 -1.30 -3.23
CA GLY A 89 14.32 -0.73 -4.10
C GLY A 89 15.30 -1.78 -4.63
N GLU A 90 15.76 -2.71 -3.79
CA GLU A 90 16.62 -3.81 -4.24
C GLU A 90 15.97 -4.72 -5.29
N ILE A 91 14.66 -4.99 -5.18
CA ILE A 91 13.93 -5.74 -6.22
C ILE A 91 13.88 -4.94 -7.52
N VAL A 92 13.60 -3.64 -7.44
CA VAL A 92 13.57 -2.75 -8.62
C VAL A 92 14.96 -2.64 -9.27
N ARG A 93 16.03 -2.66 -8.47
CA ARG A 93 17.41 -2.75 -8.97
C ARG A 93 17.64 -4.01 -9.80
N GLN A 94 17.19 -5.15 -9.30
CA GLN A 94 17.31 -6.44 -10.02
C GLN A 94 16.50 -6.46 -11.32
N ILE A 95 15.34 -5.78 -11.36
CA ILE A 95 14.59 -5.57 -12.60
C ILE A 95 15.43 -4.75 -13.61
N GLY A 96 16.05 -3.65 -13.16
CA GLY A 96 16.95 -2.85 -13.98
C GLY A 96 18.13 -3.67 -14.54
N ASP A 97 18.75 -4.53 -13.73
CA ASP A 97 19.82 -5.43 -14.17
C ASP A 97 19.34 -6.43 -15.22
N ALA A 98 18.19 -7.08 -14.99
CA ALA A 98 17.61 -8.03 -15.94
C ALA A 98 17.24 -7.38 -17.29
N LEU A 99 16.74 -6.14 -17.26
CA LEU A 99 16.51 -5.34 -18.46
C LEU A 99 17.83 -5.03 -19.19
N ARG A 100 18.88 -4.67 -18.44
CA ARG A 100 20.21 -4.37 -18.99
C ARG A 100 20.82 -5.59 -19.71
N GLU A 101 20.64 -6.79 -19.17
CA GLU A 101 21.06 -8.05 -19.81
C GLU A 101 20.36 -8.32 -21.16
N LYS A 102 19.13 -7.79 -21.34
CA LYS A 102 18.29 -8.03 -22.52
C LYS A 102 18.09 -6.80 -23.39
N ILE A 103 18.82 -5.72 -23.13
CA ILE A 103 18.56 -4.40 -23.73
C ILE A 103 18.56 -4.41 -25.26
N GLN A 104 19.50 -5.13 -25.88
CA GLN A 104 19.64 -5.19 -27.33
C GLN A 104 18.50 -5.96 -28.00
N VAL A 105 18.09 -7.10 -27.42
CA VAL A 105 17.04 -7.95 -27.99
C VAL A 105 15.65 -7.34 -27.75
N LEU A 106 15.41 -6.71 -26.59
CA LEU A 106 14.18 -5.98 -26.31
C LEU A 106 14.06 -4.74 -27.18
N GLY A 107 15.13 -3.95 -27.33
CA GLY A 107 15.12 -2.80 -28.22
C GLY A 107 14.86 -3.18 -29.67
N SER A 108 15.44 -4.30 -30.13
CA SER A 108 15.17 -4.86 -31.47
C SER A 108 13.71 -5.30 -31.64
N LEU A 109 13.10 -5.89 -30.59
CA LEU A 109 11.69 -6.26 -30.59
C LEU A 109 10.79 -5.02 -30.69
N VAL A 110 11.08 -3.97 -29.92
CA VAL A 110 10.33 -2.70 -29.98
C VAL A 110 10.40 -2.12 -31.39
N SER A 111 11.57 -2.13 -32.02
CA SER A 111 11.71 -1.68 -33.40
C SER A 111 10.94 -2.54 -34.41
N LEU A 112 10.91 -3.86 -34.20
CA LEU A 112 10.20 -4.78 -35.08
C LEU A 112 8.67 -4.62 -34.99
N GLU A 113 8.14 -4.48 -33.78
CA GLU A 113 6.69 -4.48 -33.53
C GLU A 113 6.07 -3.07 -33.59
N MET A 114 6.69 -2.08 -32.95
CA MET A 114 6.18 -0.70 -32.92
C MET A 114 6.59 0.09 -34.17
N GLY A 115 7.75 -0.23 -34.75
CA GLY A 115 8.24 0.37 -36.01
C GLY A 115 9.20 1.55 -35.84
N LYS A 116 9.67 1.84 -34.62
CA LYS A 116 10.69 2.88 -34.39
C LYS A 116 12.11 2.40 -34.74
N ILE A 117 13.03 3.33 -34.99
CA ILE A 117 14.42 2.99 -35.29
C ILE A 117 15.10 2.28 -34.11
N LEU A 118 16.07 1.39 -34.39
CA LEU A 118 16.70 0.54 -33.38
C LEU A 118 17.27 1.31 -32.18
N VAL A 119 17.89 2.47 -32.44
CA VAL A 119 18.46 3.31 -31.37
C VAL A 119 17.38 3.85 -30.43
N GLU A 120 16.17 4.15 -30.93
CA GLU A 120 15.05 4.57 -30.09
C GLU A 120 14.46 3.39 -29.32
N GLY A 121 14.36 2.21 -29.93
CA GLY A 121 13.92 1.00 -29.22
C GLY A 121 14.86 0.62 -28.07
N VAL A 122 16.17 0.66 -28.31
CA VAL A 122 17.20 0.45 -27.27
C VAL A 122 17.17 1.57 -26.22
N GLY A 123 17.04 2.83 -26.66
CA GLY A 123 16.92 3.99 -25.77
C GLY A 123 15.72 3.91 -24.84
N GLU A 124 14.57 3.43 -25.34
CA GLU A 124 13.37 3.28 -24.52
C GLU A 124 13.55 2.23 -23.40
N VAL A 125 14.22 1.11 -23.68
CA VAL A 125 14.56 0.12 -22.65
C VAL A 125 15.56 0.73 -21.65
N GLN A 126 16.51 1.54 -22.11
CA GLN A 126 17.45 2.25 -21.24
C GLN A 126 16.73 3.23 -20.29
N GLU A 127 15.69 3.93 -20.74
CA GLU A 127 14.90 4.81 -19.86
C GLU A 127 14.25 4.03 -18.71
N TYR A 128 13.82 2.79 -18.95
CA TYR A 128 13.33 1.92 -17.88
C TYR A 128 14.46 1.47 -16.93
N VAL A 129 15.64 1.14 -17.46
CA VAL A 129 16.81 0.84 -16.62
C VAL A 129 17.17 2.03 -15.73
N ASP A 130 17.19 3.24 -16.28
CA ASP A 130 17.58 4.46 -15.56
C ASP A 130 16.56 4.84 -14.48
N ILE A 131 15.26 4.70 -14.76
CA ILE A 131 14.23 4.95 -13.74
C ILE A 131 14.27 3.90 -12.63
N CYS A 132 14.66 2.66 -12.92
CA CYS A 132 14.91 1.66 -11.89
C CYS A 132 16.00 2.12 -10.92
N ASP A 133 17.15 2.55 -11.44
CA ASP A 133 18.27 3.04 -10.62
C ASP A 133 17.89 4.29 -9.81
N TYR A 134 17.14 5.22 -10.41
CA TYR A 134 16.58 6.37 -9.71
C TYR A 134 15.62 5.96 -8.58
N ALA A 135 14.75 4.99 -8.84
CA ALA A 135 13.81 4.46 -7.86
C ALA A 135 14.52 3.77 -6.69
N VAL A 136 15.68 3.13 -6.89
CA VAL A 136 16.51 2.62 -5.79
C VAL A 136 16.88 3.75 -4.82
N GLY A 137 17.31 4.90 -5.34
CA GLY A 137 17.58 6.10 -4.55
C GLY A 137 16.34 6.57 -3.79
N LEU A 138 15.23 6.77 -4.51
CA LEU A 138 13.97 7.23 -3.93
C LEU A 138 13.41 6.28 -2.86
N SER A 139 13.64 4.97 -2.97
CA SER A 139 13.19 3.99 -1.97
C SER A 139 13.73 4.22 -0.56
N ARG A 140 14.77 5.07 -0.43
CA ARG A 140 15.38 5.50 0.84
C ARG A 140 15.00 6.93 1.24
N MET A 141 14.24 7.64 0.41
CA MET A 141 13.92 9.06 0.56
C MET A 141 12.42 9.33 0.73
N ILE A 142 11.55 8.45 0.19
CA ILE A 142 10.10 8.65 0.27
C ILE A 142 9.62 8.72 1.74
N GLY A 143 8.85 9.77 2.04
CA GLY A 143 8.36 10.09 3.39
C GLY A 143 7.85 11.52 3.46
N GLY A 144 7.26 11.91 4.59
CA GLY A 144 6.74 13.26 4.83
C GLY A 144 7.55 14.01 5.90
N PRO A 145 7.38 15.35 5.99
CA PRO A 145 8.03 16.15 7.02
C PRO A 145 7.46 15.90 8.43
N ILE A 146 8.30 16.16 9.43
CA ILE A 146 7.86 16.38 10.81
C ILE A 146 7.67 17.87 10.99
N LEU A 147 6.44 18.29 11.32
CA LEU A 147 6.06 19.69 11.41
C LEU A 147 5.95 20.13 12.88
N PRO A 148 6.27 21.41 13.19
CA PRO A 148 6.08 21.94 14.53
C PRO A 148 4.58 22.10 14.83
N SER A 149 4.07 21.31 15.77
CA SER A 149 2.68 21.45 16.22
C SER A 149 2.52 22.72 17.06
N GLU A 150 1.43 23.46 16.85
CA GLU A 150 1.03 24.57 17.73
C GLU A 150 0.54 24.10 19.11
N ARG A 151 0.18 22.81 19.23
CA ARG A 151 -0.42 22.24 20.45
C ARG A 151 0.68 21.73 21.38
N PRO A 152 0.76 22.20 22.63
CA PRO A 152 1.75 21.70 23.58
C PRO A 152 1.66 20.18 23.76
N GLY A 153 2.81 19.50 23.74
CA GLY A 153 2.90 18.05 23.93
C GLY A 153 2.39 17.19 22.77
N HIS A 154 2.15 17.76 21.58
CA HIS A 154 1.67 17.02 20.41
C HIS A 154 2.72 17.01 19.29
N ALA A 155 2.86 15.87 18.61
CA ALA A 155 3.63 15.76 17.38
C ALA A 155 2.72 15.92 16.16
N LEU A 156 3.22 16.57 15.11
CA LEU A 156 2.55 16.65 13.81
C LEU A 156 3.48 16.01 12.77
N ILE A 157 3.06 14.89 12.21
CA ILE A 157 3.84 14.12 11.24
C ILE A 157 3.00 13.88 9.99
N GLU A 158 3.61 14.05 8.82
CA GLU A 158 3.02 13.63 7.55
C GLU A 158 3.53 12.24 7.18
N GLN A 159 2.61 11.33 6.88
CA GLN A 159 2.93 9.93 6.57
C GLN A 159 2.39 9.54 5.21
N TRP A 160 3.20 8.82 4.46
CA TRP A 160 2.87 8.31 3.13
C TRP A 160 2.82 6.79 3.17
N ASN A 161 1.73 6.22 2.68
CA ASN A 161 1.50 4.77 2.62
C ASN A 161 1.07 4.38 1.20
N PRO A 162 1.31 3.12 0.77
CA PRO A 162 0.85 2.64 -0.52
C PRO A 162 -0.67 2.73 -0.65
N VAL A 163 -1.14 2.94 -1.88
CA VAL A 163 -2.57 2.93 -2.22
C VAL A 163 -3.09 1.50 -2.46
N GLY A 164 -2.21 0.55 -2.76
CA GLY A 164 -2.55 -0.85 -2.99
C GLY A 164 -2.29 -1.28 -4.44
N LEU A 165 -3.34 -1.37 -5.25
CA LEU A 165 -3.26 -1.74 -6.66
C LEU A 165 -3.18 -0.51 -7.56
N VAL A 166 -2.22 -0.50 -8.49
CA VAL A 166 -2.07 0.53 -9.53
C VAL A 166 -2.28 -0.13 -10.90
N GLY A 167 -3.37 0.23 -11.59
CA GLY A 167 -3.59 -0.18 -12.97
C GLY A 167 -2.82 0.70 -13.95
N ILE A 168 -2.06 0.10 -14.86
CA ILE A 168 -1.18 0.79 -15.82
C ILE A 168 -1.63 0.44 -17.24
N ILE A 169 -2.40 1.33 -17.87
CA ILE A 169 -2.79 1.21 -19.28
C ILE A 169 -1.80 2.03 -20.12
N THR A 170 -1.05 1.39 -21.00
CA THR A 170 -0.03 2.04 -21.84
C THR A 170 -0.51 2.29 -23.27
N ALA A 171 0.12 3.27 -23.93
CA ALA A 171 -0.07 3.53 -25.35
C ALA A 171 0.94 2.72 -26.18
N PHE A 172 0.64 2.54 -27.47
CA PHE A 172 1.46 1.73 -28.38
C PHE A 172 2.82 2.36 -28.72
N ASN A 173 2.97 3.68 -28.58
CA ASN A 173 4.13 4.40 -29.10
C ASN A 173 5.36 4.34 -28.18
N PHE A 174 5.17 4.05 -26.90
CA PHE A 174 6.23 3.77 -25.92
C PHE A 174 5.82 2.54 -25.09
N PRO A 175 5.89 1.34 -25.71
CA PRO A 175 5.35 0.13 -25.11
C PRO A 175 6.13 -0.36 -23.87
N VAL A 176 7.36 0.12 -23.65
CA VAL A 176 8.23 -0.27 -22.54
C VAL A 176 8.37 0.85 -21.51
N ALA A 177 8.76 2.06 -21.94
CA ALA A 177 9.14 3.12 -20.99
C ALA A 177 7.97 3.61 -20.13
N VAL A 178 6.77 3.78 -20.73
CA VAL A 178 5.59 4.25 -19.98
C VAL A 178 5.18 3.26 -18.90
N TYR A 179 5.22 1.97 -19.20
CA TYR A 179 5.03 0.93 -18.19
C TYR A 179 6.13 1.03 -17.13
N GLY A 180 7.39 1.15 -17.57
CA GLY A 180 8.54 1.14 -16.69
C GLY A 180 8.60 2.27 -15.67
N TRP A 181 8.28 3.50 -16.10
CA TRP A 181 8.21 4.65 -15.21
C TRP A 181 7.18 4.45 -14.09
N ASN A 182 5.99 3.94 -14.45
CA ASN A 182 4.94 3.67 -13.48
C ASN A 182 5.29 2.48 -12.59
N ASN A 183 5.80 1.40 -13.17
CA ASN A 183 6.14 0.18 -12.46
C ASN A 183 7.22 0.44 -11.40
N ALA A 184 8.36 1.03 -11.77
CA ALA A 184 9.46 1.27 -10.86
C ALA A 184 9.03 2.11 -9.64
N ILE A 185 8.31 3.21 -9.89
CA ILE A 185 7.83 4.11 -8.83
C ILE A 185 6.73 3.45 -7.99
N ALA A 186 5.75 2.80 -8.61
CA ALA A 186 4.69 2.12 -7.87
C ALA A 186 5.24 1.02 -6.95
N MET A 187 6.20 0.23 -7.45
CA MET A 187 6.84 -0.84 -6.68
C MET A 187 7.61 -0.30 -5.47
N ILE A 188 8.45 0.74 -5.63
CA ILE A 188 9.16 1.29 -4.47
C ILE A 188 8.21 1.96 -3.47
N CYS A 189 7.07 2.48 -3.92
CA CYS A 189 6.03 3.02 -3.06
C CYS A 189 5.22 1.93 -2.33
N GLY A 190 5.43 0.65 -2.65
CA GLY A 190 4.77 -0.49 -2.00
C GLY A 190 3.46 -0.91 -2.63
N ASN A 191 3.21 -0.52 -3.89
CA ASN A 191 2.03 -0.92 -4.64
C ASN A 191 2.33 -2.15 -5.50
N VAL A 192 1.27 -2.90 -5.82
CA VAL A 192 1.28 -3.91 -6.88
C VAL A 192 0.73 -3.31 -8.16
N CYS A 193 1.23 -3.78 -9.31
CA CYS A 193 0.85 -3.26 -10.62
C CYS A 193 0.02 -4.29 -11.40
N LEU A 194 -0.99 -3.81 -12.13
CA LEU A 194 -1.74 -4.56 -13.14
C LEU A 194 -1.66 -3.86 -14.49
#